data_AF-A0A3D0M8Z2-F1
#
_entry.id   AF-A0A3D0M8Z2-F1
#
_cell.length_a   1.000
_cell.length_b   1.000
_cell.length_c   1.000
_cell.angle_alpha   90.00
_cell.angle_beta   90.00
_cell.angle_gamma   90.00
#
_symmetry.space_group_name_H-M   'P 1'
#
loop_
_entity.id
_entity.type
_entity.pdbx_description
1 polymer ?
#
loop_
_entity_poly.entity_id
_entity_poly.type
_entity_poly.pdbx_seq_one_letter_code
_entity_poly.pdbx_strand_id
1 'polypeptide(L)'
;MLRNAGISMAKGQYIAFMDSDDISVPERLEWECDFLDHHDDYGLVGGFNHTFGQADSIVEFPVTNEDISGGMAVRCVMSNGNMLFRKSLIDQGFHIKPEYFVCEDYDFFCQMIGHTKMANLPQVVLNVRYHTRQTTSNSWKIPYQLRLRAAILHEIHRMALTNLRLTFTEEELTLYSDWMGDTARLYTASLEKIQKLEKLLDKFEDQLAAENPSYLNGFRQQADRKLKKLYKKVNES
;
A
#
# COMPACT_ATOMS: atom_id res chain seq x y z
N MET A 1 -15.92 4.53 8.81
CA MET A 1 -16.66 5.22 9.91
C MET A 1 -16.00 5.06 11.29
N LEU A 2 -15.69 3.84 11.77
CA LEU A 2 -15.11 3.67 13.11
C LEU A 2 -13.68 4.23 13.27
N ARG A 3 -12.78 4.06 12.29
CA ARG A 3 -11.42 4.63 12.35
C ARG A 3 -11.42 6.15 12.56
N ASN A 4 -12.22 6.88 11.78
CA ASN A 4 -12.30 8.33 11.87
C ASN A 4 -12.89 8.80 13.21
N ALA A 5 -13.85 8.05 13.77
CA ALA A 5 -14.33 8.31 15.13
C ALA A 5 -13.24 8.09 16.18
N GLY A 6 -12.43 7.03 16.03
CA GLY A 6 -11.26 6.81 16.88
C GLY A 6 -10.23 7.93 16.79
N ILE A 7 -9.88 8.37 15.57
CA ILE A 7 -8.97 9.49 15.32
C ILE A 7 -9.47 10.78 15.97
N SER A 8 -10.76 11.10 15.83
CA SER A 8 -11.31 12.35 16.37
C SER A 8 -11.33 12.37 17.91
N MET A 9 -11.50 11.21 18.54
CA MET A 9 -11.50 11.08 20.00
C MET A 9 -10.09 10.98 20.60
N ALA A 10 -9.10 10.56 19.82
CA ALA A 10 -7.73 10.36 20.29
C ALA A 10 -7.09 11.68 20.75
N LYS A 11 -6.35 11.64 21.86
CA LYS A 11 -5.69 12.81 22.48
C LYS A 11 -4.16 12.75 22.45
N GLY A 12 -3.60 11.63 22.00
CA GLY A 12 -2.15 11.43 21.90
C GLY A 12 -1.53 12.22 20.75
N GLN A 13 -0.21 12.41 20.82
CA GLN A 13 0.61 12.96 19.72
C GLN A 13 0.68 11.97 18.55
N TYR A 14 0.65 10.68 18.86
CA TYR A 14 0.64 9.58 17.90
C TYR A 14 -0.71 8.88 17.88
N ILE A 15 -1.09 8.39 16.70
CA ILE A 15 -2.24 7.52 16.47
C ILE A 15 -1.70 6.17 16.01
N ALA A 16 -2.00 5.12 16.78
CA ALA A 16 -1.67 3.75 16.43
C ALA A 16 -2.95 2.98 16.06
N PHE A 17 -2.89 2.21 14.98
CA PHE A 17 -3.95 1.27 14.64
C PHE A 17 -3.61 -0.14 15.07
N MET A 18 -4.67 -0.92 15.34
CA MET A 18 -4.63 -2.35 15.57
C MET A 18 -6.03 -2.90 15.33
N ASP A 19 -6.13 -4.00 14.58
CA ASP A 19 -7.40 -4.69 14.40
C ASP A 19 -7.71 -5.55 15.63
N SER A 20 -9.00 -5.75 15.93
CA SER A 20 -9.45 -6.34 17.20
C SER A 20 -9.06 -7.81 17.41
N ASP A 21 -8.63 -8.49 16.36
CA ASP A 21 -8.27 -9.90 16.35
C ASP A 21 -6.75 -10.15 16.27
N ASP A 22 -5.96 -9.08 16.22
CA ASP A 22 -4.49 -9.08 16.18
C ASP A 22 -3.86 -8.86 17.58
N ILE A 23 -2.55 -9.11 17.67
CA ILE A 23 -1.79 -9.00 18.94
C ILE A 23 -0.50 -8.21 18.69
N SER A 24 -0.41 -6.99 19.22
CA SER A 24 0.84 -6.20 19.22
C SER A 24 1.92 -6.89 20.06
N VAL A 25 3.17 -6.87 19.59
CA VAL A 25 4.30 -7.28 20.45
C VAL A 25 4.45 -6.26 21.58
N PRO A 26 4.93 -6.67 22.78
CA PRO A 26 4.94 -5.80 23.96
C PRO A 26 5.66 -4.46 23.74
N GLU A 27 6.72 -4.46 22.95
CA GLU A 27 7.60 -3.32 22.71
C GLU A 27 7.20 -2.46 21.50
N ARG A 28 6.14 -2.84 20.76
CA ARG A 28 5.74 -2.17 19.50
C ARG A 28 5.70 -0.65 19.63
N LEU A 29 4.89 -0.15 20.56
CA LEU A 29 4.64 1.28 20.70
C LEU A 29 5.89 2.01 21.19
N GLU A 30 6.76 1.36 21.98
CA GLU A 30 8.03 1.93 22.40
C GLU A 30 8.92 2.16 21.19
N TRP A 31 9.13 1.13 20.36
CA TRP A 31 9.96 1.23 19.16
C TRP A 31 9.41 2.22 18.11
N GLU A 32 8.10 2.20 17.87
CA GLU A 32 7.46 3.08 16.89
C GLU A 32 7.48 4.55 17.36
N CYS A 33 7.21 4.82 18.65
CA CYS A 33 7.32 6.18 19.20
C CYS A 33 8.77 6.66 19.19
N ASP A 34 9.71 5.85 19.68
CA ASP A 34 11.14 6.20 19.72
C ASP A 34 11.68 6.55 18.32
N PHE A 35 11.27 5.79 17.30
CA PHE A 35 11.63 6.09 15.92
C PHE A 35 11.12 7.47 15.49
N LEU A 36 9.84 7.78 15.71
CA LEU A 36 9.29 9.08 15.31
C LEU A 36 9.85 10.22 16.16
N ASP A 37 10.06 10.04 17.47
CA ASP A 37 10.62 11.07 18.35
C ASP A 37 12.04 11.49 17.91
N HIS A 38 12.81 10.59 17.28
CA HIS A 38 14.14 10.88 16.76
C HIS A 38 14.18 11.28 15.28
N HIS A 39 13.05 11.24 14.55
CA HIS A 39 12.99 11.51 13.12
C HIS A 39 11.77 12.40 12.76
N ASP A 40 11.96 13.72 12.88
CA ASP A 40 10.90 14.72 12.63
C ASP A 40 10.41 14.78 11.19
N ASP A 41 11.23 14.33 10.22
CA ASP A 41 10.86 14.26 8.80
C ASP A 41 9.98 13.06 8.43
N TYR A 42 9.78 12.12 9.37
CA TYR A 42 8.88 10.97 9.21
C TYR A 42 7.53 11.25 9.87
N GLY A 43 6.47 11.02 9.11
CA GLY A 43 5.09 11.19 9.56
C GLY A 43 4.46 9.87 10.00
N LEU A 44 4.98 8.74 9.51
CA LEU A 44 4.38 7.42 9.69
C LEU A 44 5.46 6.33 9.77
N VAL A 45 5.28 5.40 10.70
CA VAL A 45 6.11 4.21 10.87
C VAL A 45 5.21 2.98 11.03
N GLY A 46 5.67 1.84 10.51
CA GLY A 46 5.11 0.52 10.78
C GLY A 46 6.22 -0.49 11.05
N GLY A 47 5.95 -1.76 10.79
CA GLY A 47 6.96 -2.83 10.88
C GLY A 47 6.52 -4.09 10.16
N PHE A 48 7.17 -5.21 10.45
CA PHE A 48 6.80 -6.50 9.86
C PHE A 48 5.64 -7.14 10.63
N ASN A 49 4.94 -8.03 9.93
CA ASN A 49 3.88 -8.83 10.52
C ASN A 49 4.31 -10.28 10.65
N HIS A 50 4.00 -10.89 11.78
CA HIS A 50 3.97 -12.33 11.90
C HIS A 50 2.52 -12.80 11.75
N THR A 51 2.24 -13.71 10.82
CA THR A 51 0.90 -14.28 10.67
C THR A 51 0.75 -15.50 11.56
N PHE A 52 -0.40 -15.67 12.20
CA PHE A 52 -0.70 -16.85 13.03
C PHE A 52 -2.12 -17.38 12.79
N GLY A 53 -2.40 -18.63 13.19
CA GLY A 53 -3.70 -19.27 13.00
C GLY A 53 -3.68 -20.25 11.82
N GLN A 54 -4.22 -19.86 10.67
CA GLN A 54 -4.20 -20.70 9.46
C GLN A 54 -2.97 -20.49 8.57
N ALA A 55 -2.12 -19.54 8.93
CA ALA A 55 -0.80 -19.33 8.36
C ALA A 55 0.19 -19.09 9.50
N ASP A 56 1.46 -19.34 9.23
CA ASP A 56 2.58 -19.15 10.15
C ASP A 56 3.77 -18.67 9.33
N SER A 57 3.90 -17.35 9.18
CA SER A 57 4.94 -16.75 8.34
C SER A 57 5.16 -15.28 8.68
N ILE A 58 6.37 -14.80 8.40
CA ILE A 58 6.70 -13.38 8.48
C ILE A 58 6.40 -12.72 7.13
N VAL A 59 5.67 -11.61 7.18
CA VAL A 59 5.44 -10.71 6.06
C VAL A 59 6.30 -9.47 6.27
N GLU A 60 7.34 -9.38 5.46
CA GLU A 60 8.27 -8.24 5.42
C GLU A 60 7.78 -7.16 4.47
N PHE A 61 8.15 -5.92 4.77
CA PHE A 61 7.84 -4.73 3.99
C PHE A 61 9.11 -3.96 3.65
N PRO A 62 9.12 -3.13 2.60
CA PRO A 62 10.21 -2.19 2.36
C PRO A 62 10.41 -1.27 3.57
N VAL A 63 11.67 -1.04 3.97
CA VAL A 63 12.03 -0.36 5.22
C VAL A 63 12.16 1.14 5.05
N THR A 64 12.68 1.58 3.91
CA THR A 64 13.05 2.98 3.64
C THR A 64 11.90 3.76 3.02
N ASN A 65 11.88 5.07 3.25
CA ASN A 65 10.92 5.98 2.60
C ASN A 65 10.95 5.84 1.07
N GLU A 66 12.14 5.69 0.51
CA GLU A 66 12.34 5.65 -0.93
C GLU A 66 11.72 4.40 -1.54
N ASP A 67 11.97 3.23 -0.93
CA ASP A 67 11.41 1.97 -1.41
C ASP A 67 9.89 1.88 -1.13
N ILE A 68 9.44 2.45 -0.01
CA ILE A 68 8.00 2.54 0.31
C ILE A 68 7.30 3.43 -0.71
N SER A 69 7.76 4.66 -0.92
CA SER A 69 7.13 5.64 -1.81
C SER A 69 7.07 5.14 -3.25
N GLY A 70 8.17 4.59 -3.77
CA GLY A 70 8.18 3.97 -5.09
C GLY A 70 7.28 2.74 -5.19
N GLY A 71 7.33 1.87 -4.17
CA GLY A 71 6.52 0.65 -4.14
C GLY A 71 5.02 0.91 -3.99
N MET A 72 4.65 1.99 -3.30
CA MET A 72 3.27 2.38 -3.04
C MET A 72 2.52 2.80 -4.32
N ALA A 73 3.21 3.20 -5.39
CA ALA A 73 2.53 3.42 -6.67
C ALA A 73 2.03 2.12 -7.33
N VAL A 74 2.65 0.99 -6.99
CA VAL A 74 2.32 -0.33 -7.55
C VAL A 74 1.33 -1.11 -6.68
N ARG A 75 1.55 -1.12 -5.37
CA ARG A 75 0.70 -1.83 -4.40
C ARG A 75 0.89 -1.26 -3.00
N CYS A 76 -0.08 -1.49 -2.12
CA CYS A 76 0.12 -1.21 -0.70
C CYS A 76 1.29 -2.05 -0.15
N VAL A 77 2.36 -1.35 0.27
CA VAL A 77 3.60 -1.93 0.83
C VAL A 77 3.79 -1.58 2.31
N MET A 78 2.73 -1.16 2.98
CA MET A 78 2.67 -1.00 4.43
C MET A 78 1.46 -1.75 4.98
N SER A 79 1.43 -1.98 6.28
CA SER A 79 0.31 -2.67 6.92
C SER A 79 -0.50 -1.71 7.77
N ASN A 80 -1.80 -1.71 7.51
CA ASN A 80 -2.77 -0.94 8.27
C ASN A 80 -2.90 -1.35 9.75
N GLY A 81 -2.72 -2.63 10.07
CA GLY A 81 -2.85 -3.11 11.46
C GLY A 81 -1.68 -2.70 12.35
N ASN A 82 -0.53 -2.34 11.76
CA ASN A 82 0.69 -2.05 12.50
C ASN A 82 1.21 -0.62 12.33
N MET A 83 0.45 0.27 11.69
CA MET A 83 0.88 1.66 11.53
C MET A 83 0.74 2.49 12.82
N LEU A 84 1.71 3.35 13.05
CA LEU A 84 1.69 4.47 13.98
C LEU A 84 2.08 5.74 13.23
N PHE A 85 1.28 6.80 13.38
CA PHE A 85 1.49 8.05 12.65
C PHE A 85 1.27 9.28 13.52
N ARG A 86 1.89 10.40 13.14
CA ARG A 86 1.71 11.69 13.81
C ARG A 86 0.29 12.19 13.63
N LYS A 87 -0.39 12.53 14.73
CA LYS A 87 -1.74 13.11 14.68
C LYS A 87 -1.79 14.40 13.84
N SER A 88 -0.71 15.17 13.81
CA SER A 88 -0.59 16.40 13.02
C SER A 88 -0.79 16.20 11.51
N LEU A 89 -0.64 14.98 10.99
CA LEU A 89 -0.97 14.69 9.59
C LEU A 89 -2.47 14.91 9.31
N ILE A 90 -3.32 14.59 10.28
CA ILE A 90 -4.77 14.85 10.16
C ILE A 90 -5.04 16.36 10.10
N ASP A 91 -4.33 17.13 10.94
CA ASP A 91 -4.45 18.60 10.96
C ASP A 91 -3.92 19.25 9.67
N GLN A 92 -2.99 18.59 8.98
CA GLN A 92 -2.47 18.99 7.67
C GLN A 92 -3.41 18.64 6.50
N GLY A 93 -4.51 17.94 6.76
CA GLY A 93 -5.54 17.60 5.77
C GLY A 93 -5.47 16.18 5.23
N PHE A 94 -4.52 15.35 5.69
CA PHE A 94 -4.49 13.92 5.36
C PHE A 94 -5.63 13.19 6.07
N HIS A 95 -6.36 12.35 5.35
CA HIS A 95 -7.54 11.71 5.93
C HIS A 95 -7.83 10.35 5.33
N ILE A 96 -8.39 9.47 6.16
CA ILE A 96 -8.86 8.16 5.74
C ILE A 96 -10.26 8.34 5.16
N LYS A 97 -10.43 8.02 3.88
CA LYS A 97 -11.71 8.09 3.17
C LYS A 97 -12.57 6.86 3.50
N PRO A 98 -13.61 6.98 4.35
CA PRO A 98 -14.41 5.82 4.77
C PRO A 98 -15.21 5.17 3.62
N GLU A 99 -15.36 5.85 2.49
CA GLU A 99 -16.00 5.35 1.27
C GLU A 99 -15.08 4.44 0.43
N TYR A 100 -13.77 4.40 0.71
CA TYR A 100 -12.80 3.59 -0.04
C TYR A 100 -12.76 2.14 0.46
N PHE A 101 -13.85 1.41 0.26
CA PHE A 101 -14.05 0.04 0.74
C PHE A 101 -12.82 -0.88 0.57
N VAL A 102 -12.18 -1.25 1.69
CA VAL A 102 -11.06 -2.20 1.79
C VAL A 102 -9.78 -1.68 1.10
N CYS A 103 -9.72 -0.38 0.80
CA CYS A 103 -8.58 0.31 0.22
C CYS A 103 -8.30 1.63 0.97
N GLU A 104 -8.94 1.86 2.12
CA GLU A 104 -8.84 3.12 2.87
C GLU A 104 -7.41 3.40 3.33
N ASP A 105 -6.68 2.36 3.72
CA ASP A 105 -5.29 2.41 4.15
C ASP A 105 -4.34 2.73 2.99
N TYR A 106 -4.55 2.08 1.85
CA TYR A 106 -3.72 2.28 0.67
C TYR A 106 -3.81 3.72 0.16
N ASP A 107 -5.02 4.28 0.08
CA ASP A 107 -5.20 5.70 -0.25
C ASP A 107 -4.49 6.60 0.77
N PHE A 108 -4.70 6.36 2.06
CA PHE A 108 -4.08 7.16 3.11
C PHE A 108 -2.54 7.17 3.02
N PHE A 109 -1.91 6.03 2.74
CA PHE A 109 -0.46 5.97 2.55
C PHE A 109 -0.01 6.66 1.26
N CYS A 110 -0.75 6.51 0.16
CA CYS A 110 -0.43 7.19 -1.10
C CYS A 110 -0.51 8.72 -1.00
N GLN A 111 -1.39 9.25 -0.13
CA GLN A 111 -1.43 10.69 0.15
C GLN A 111 -0.11 11.21 0.75
N MET A 112 0.69 10.38 1.42
CA MET A 112 1.94 10.79 2.07
C MET A 112 3.11 10.98 1.09
N ILE A 113 3.02 10.37 -0.10
CA ILE A 113 4.09 10.37 -1.11
C ILE A 113 4.44 11.82 -1.46
N GLY A 114 5.69 12.21 -1.22
CA GLY A 114 6.18 13.56 -1.51
C GLY A 114 5.81 14.63 -0.46
N HIS A 115 5.07 14.26 0.59
CA HIS A 115 4.66 15.17 1.66
C HIS A 115 5.33 14.88 3.00
N THR A 116 5.52 13.61 3.34
CA THR A 116 6.23 13.19 4.57
C THR A 116 6.91 11.85 4.35
N LYS A 117 7.95 11.53 5.12
CA LYS A 117 8.60 10.24 5.02
C LYS A 117 7.84 9.14 5.75
N MET A 118 7.96 7.94 5.21
CA MET A 118 7.41 6.71 5.77
C MET A 118 8.54 5.72 6.06
N ALA A 119 8.38 4.89 7.09
CA ALA A 119 9.31 3.81 7.40
C ALA A 119 8.58 2.54 7.84
N ASN A 120 9.25 1.40 7.69
CA ASN A 120 8.92 0.19 8.44
C ASN A 120 10.14 -0.23 9.25
N LEU A 121 9.97 -0.50 10.53
CA LEU A 121 11.01 -1.10 11.35
C LEU A 121 11.34 -2.50 10.81
N PRO A 122 12.63 -2.89 10.71
CA PRO A 122 13.05 -4.17 10.13
C PRO A 122 12.86 -5.35 11.10
N GLN A 123 11.72 -5.39 11.79
CA GLN A 123 11.38 -6.40 12.80
C GLN A 123 9.86 -6.57 12.92
N VAL A 124 9.44 -7.69 13.50
CA VAL A 124 8.03 -7.97 13.75
C VAL A 124 7.51 -7.09 14.87
N VAL A 125 6.44 -6.34 14.58
CA VAL A 125 5.76 -5.47 15.57
C VAL A 125 4.33 -5.92 15.87
N LEU A 126 3.76 -6.76 15.00
CA LEU A 126 2.37 -7.22 15.12
C LEU A 126 2.23 -8.68 14.72
N ASN A 127 1.48 -9.42 15.54
CA ASN A 127 0.97 -10.75 15.17
C ASN A 127 -0.43 -10.59 14.57
N VAL A 128 -0.56 -10.90 13.28
CA VAL A 128 -1.80 -10.77 12.50
C VAL A 128 -2.51 -12.11 12.42
N ARG A 129 -3.78 -12.16 12.78
CA ARG A 129 -4.56 -13.39 12.72
C ARG A 129 -4.95 -13.71 11.28
N TYR A 130 -4.50 -14.85 10.78
CA TYR A 130 -4.85 -15.32 9.45
C TYR A 130 -6.01 -16.34 9.49
N HIS A 131 -7.09 -16.04 8.76
CA HIS A 131 -8.25 -16.94 8.62
C HIS A 131 -9.05 -16.72 7.33
N THR A 132 -9.86 -17.71 6.92
CA THR A 132 -10.70 -17.65 5.70
C THR A 132 -11.74 -16.51 5.65
N ARG A 133 -12.07 -15.90 6.78
CA ARG A 133 -13.05 -14.79 6.89
C ARG A 133 -12.43 -13.40 6.69
N GLN A 134 -11.17 -13.29 6.29
CA GLN A 134 -10.49 -12.02 6.07
C GLN A 134 -11.24 -11.15 5.03
N THR A 135 -11.53 -9.90 5.39
CA THR A 135 -12.36 -8.98 4.60
C THR A 135 -11.78 -8.79 3.20
N THR A 136 -10.47 -8.52 3.11
CA THR A 136 -9.77 -8.32 1.85
C THR A 136 -9.88 -9.53 0.93
N SER A 137 -9.55 -10.72 1.43
CA SER A 137 -9.60 -11.94 0.61
C SER A 137 -11.02 -12.33 0.19
N ASN A 138 -12.03 -12.06 1.03
CA ASN A 138 -13.43 -12.34 0.68
C ASN A 138 -14.00 -11.32 -0.30
N SER A 139 -13.55 -10.07 -0.26
CA SER A 139 -13.97 -9.05 -1.22
C SER A 139 -13.64 -9.42 -2.66
N TRP A 140 -12.58 -10.20 -2.89
CA TRP A 140 -12.21 -10.70 -4.21
C TRP A 140 -13.17 -11.76 -4.76
N LYS A 141 -13.99 -12.39 -3.92
CA LYS A 141 -14.92 -13.45 -4.31
C LYS A 141 -16.29 -12.90 -4.73
N ILE A 142 -16.57 -11.63 -4.42
CA ILE A 142 -17.86 -10.97 -4.68
C ILE A 142 -17.67 -10.01 -5.88
N PRO A 143 -18.24 -10.29 -7.06
CA PRO A 143 -17.95 -9.52 -8.28
C PRO A 143 -18.24 -8.00 -8.14
N TYR A 144 -19.30 -7.63 -7.44
CA TYR A 144 -19.62 -6.21 -7.20
C TYR A 144 -18.55 -5.52 -6.35
N GLN A 145 -18.11 -6.14 -5.25
CA GLN A 145 -17.06 -5.59 -4.39
C GLN A 145 -15.72 -5.50 -5.10
N LEU A 146 -15.40 -6.50 -5.92
CA LEU A 146 -14.19 -6.50 -6.73
C LEU A 146 -14.18 -5.34 -7.76
N ARG A 147 -15.31 -5.05 -8.40
CA ARG A 147 -15.45 -3.89 -9.30
C ARG A 147 -15.36 -2.56 -8.57
N LEU A 148 -15.97 -2.44 -7.39
CA LEU A 148 -15.87 -1.24 -6.55
C LEU A 148 -14.40 -0.96 -6.17
N ARG A 149 -13.68 -2.00 -5.72
CA ARG A 149 -12.25 -1.91 -5.42
C ARG A 149 -11.43 -1.52 -6.64
N ALA A 150 -11.72 -2.08 -7.82
CA ALA A 150 -11.01 -1.73 -9.05
C ALA A 150 -11.15 -0.24 -9.40
N ALA A 151 -12.36 0.33 -9.26
CA ALA A 151 -12.59 1.76 -9.47
C ALA A 151 -11.81 2.63 -8.45
N ILE A 152 -11.85 2.26 -7.16
CA ILE A 152 -11.09 2.97 -6.12
C ILE A 152 -9.58 2.87 -6.38
N LEU A 153 -9.07 1.70 -6.74
CA LEU A 153 -7.65 1.50 -7.06
C LEU A 153 -7.20 2.34 -8.26
N HIS A 154 -8.07 2.57 -9.24
CA HIS A 154 -7.77 3.45 -10.36
C HIS A 154 -7.55 4.91 -9.89
N GLU A 155 -8.36 5.40 -8.96
CA GLU A 155 -8.14 6.72 -8.33
C GLU A 155 -6.86 6.76 -7.50
N ILE A 156 -6.59 5.72 -6.71
CA ILE A 156 -5.37 5.63 -5.89
C ILE A 156 -4.12 5.60 -6.77
N HIS A 157 -4.10 4.80 -7.85
CA HIS A 157 -2.96 4.77 -8.76
C HIS A 157 -2.74 6.10 -9.45
N ARG A 158 -3.82 6.80 -9.87
CA ARG A 158 -3.70 8.15 -10.41
C ARG A 158 -2.96 9.06 -9.42
N MET A 159 -3.45 9.12 -8.18
CA MET A 159 -2.84 9.95 -7.14
C MET A 159 -1.38 9.55 -6.90
N ALA A 160 -1.08 8.26 -6.73
CA ALA A 160 0.26 7.79 -6.43
C ALA A 160 1.25 8.10 -7.57
N LEU A 161 0.87 7.83 -8.83
CA LEU A 161 1.69 8.14 -10.00
C LEU A 161 1.89 9.66 -10.17
N THR A 162 0.85 10.47 -9.92
CA THR A 162 0.96 11.94 -9.93
C THR A 162 1.87 12.45 -8.81
N ASN A 163 1.79 11.89 -7.60
CA ASN A 163 2.67 12.26 -6.48
C ASN A 163 4.13 11.88 -6.75
N LEU A 164 4.37 10.85 -7.56
CA LEU A 164 5.69 10.52 -8.10
C LEU A 164 6.15 11.41 -9.27
N ARG A 165 5.32 12.36 -9.70
CA ARG A 165 5.52 13.26 -10.86
C ARG A 165 5.55 12.54 -12.20
N LEU A 166 4.88 11.40 -12.32
CA LEU A 166 4.76 10.67 -13.57
C LEU A 166 3.64 11.26 -14.43
N THR A 167 3.88 11.27 -15.73
CA THR A 167 2.92 11.66 -16.76
C THR A 167 2.39 10.44 -17.50
N PHE A 168 1.09 10.45 -17.77
CA PHE A 168 0.38 9.36 -18.42
C PHE A 168 -0.90 9.86 -19.11
N THR A 169 -1.36 9.14 -20.13
CA THR A 169 -2.71 9.32 -20.69
C THR A 169 -3.76 8.55 -19.87
N GLU A 170 -5.04 8.83 -20.12
CA GLU A 170 -6.14 8.08 -19.52
C GLU A 170 -6.15 6.61 -19.94
N GLU A 171 -5.77 6.31 -21.19
CA GLU A 171 -5.65 4.91 -21.64
C GLU A 171 -4.50 4.20 -20.93
N GLU A 172 -3.37 4.87 -20.74
CA GLU A 172 -2.21 4.33 -20.03
C GLU A 172 -2.55 4.07 -18.55
N LEU A 173 -3.19 5.02 -17.87
CA LEU A 173 -3.62 4.83 -16.48
C LEU A 173 -4.63 3.68 -16.35
N THR A 174 -5.54 3.55 -17.30
CA THR A 174 -6.51 2.43 -17.33
C THR A 174 -5.79 1.11 -17.48
N LEU A 175 -4.88 1.00 -18.46
CA LEU A 175 -4.04 -0.18 -18.66
C LEU A 175 -3.24 -0.53 -17.40
N TYR A 176 -2.57 0.47 -16.81
CA TYR A 176 -1.81 0.30 -15.58
C TYR A 176 -2.69 -0.21 -14.44
N SER A 177 -3.79 0.49 -14.16
CA SER A 177 -4.66 0.19 -13.02
C SER A 177 -5.33 -1.17 -13.16
N ASP A 178 -5.68 -1.57 -14.37
CA ASP A 178 -6.29 -2.86 -14.60
C ASP A 178 -5.35 -4.01 -14.25
N TRP A 179 -4.07 -3.89 -14.63
CA TRP A 179 -3.12 -4.98 -14.45
C TRP A 179 -2.38 -4.93 -13.12
N MET A 180 -2.13 -3.73 -12.58
CA MET A 180 -1.48 -3.52 -11.29
C MET A 180 -2.47 -3.65 -10.13
N GLY A 181 -3.74 -3.31 -10.36
CA GLY A 181 -4.81 -3.43 -9.40
C GLY A 181 -5.47 -4.82 -9.34
N ASP A 182 -6.75 -4.80 -8.98
CA ASP A 182 -7.58 -5.99 -8.78
C ASP A 182 -8.35 -6.42 -10.05
N THR A 183 -8.42 -5.59 -11.10
CA THR A 183 -9.09 -5.93 -12.37
C THR A 183 -8.45 -7.14 -13.06
N ALA A 184 -7.15 -7.37 -12.87
CA ALA A 184 -6.42 -8.58 -13.30
C ALA A 184 -6.93 -9.89 -12.66
N ARG A 185 -7.93 -9.83 -11.77
CA ARG A 185 -8.66 -10.97 -11.23
C ARG A 185 -9.98 -11.24 -11.96
N LEU A 186 -10.52 -10.24 -12.66
CA LEU A 186 -11.77 -10.33 -13.42
C LEU A 186 -11.57 -10.84 -14.84
N TYR A 187 -10.38 -10.65 -15.41
CA TYR A 187 -10.09 -10.97 -16.80
C TYR A 187 -8.86 -11.85 -16.94
N THR A 188 -8.87 -12.70 -17.96
CA THR A 188 -7.68 -13.45 -18.38
C THR A 188 -6.68 -12.48 -19.00
N ALA A 189 -5.45 -12.50 -18.50
CA ALA A 189 -4.35 -11.80 -19.14
C ALA A 189 -4.03 -12.46 -20.49
N SER A 190 -3.78 -11.67 -21.52
CA SER A 190 -3.12 -12.16 -22.73
C SER A 190 -1.68 -11.69 -22.73
N LEU A 191 -0.80 -12.44 -23.39
CA LEU A 191 0.60 -12.06 -23.54
C LEU A 191 0.75 -10.65 -24.12
N GLU A 192 -0.07 -10.30 -25.11
CA GLU A 192 -0.11 -8.96 -25.72
C GLU A 192 -0.39 -7.85 -24.70
N LYS A 193 -1.33 -8.06 -23.77
CA LYS A 193 -1.65 -7.06 -22.75
C LYS A 193 -0.53 -6.90 -21.72
N ILE A 194 0.12 -8.01 -21.34
CA ILE A 194 1.28 -7.95 -20.43
C ILE A 194 2.43 -7.19 -21.09
N GLN A 195 2.72 -7.46 -22.37
CA GLN A 195 3.75 -6.74 -23.11
C GLN A 195 3.46 -5.24 -23.26
N LYS A 196 2.18 -4.86 -23.41
CA LYS A 196 1.77 -3.44 -23.39
C LYS A 196 2.00 -2.81 -22.02
N LEU A 197 1.70 -3.53 -20.95
CA LEU A 197 1.97 -3.08 -19.58
C LEU A 197 3.47 -2.91 -19.32
N GLU A 198 4.30 -3.86 -19.74
CA GLU A 198 5.76 -3.76 -19.59
C GLU A 198 6.32 -2.50 -20.24
N LYS A 199 5.94 -2.22 -21.49
CA LYS A 199 6.35 -0.98 -22.17
C LYS A 199 5.93 0.28 -21.42
N LEU A 200 4.75 0.25 -20.79
CA LEU A 200 4.29 1.35 -19.97
C LEU A 200 5.08 1.47 -18.66
N LEU A 201 5.45 0.34 -18.06
CA LEU A 201 6.32 0.33 -16.88
C LEU A 201 7.71 0.85 -17.21
N ASP A 202 8.30 0.47 -18.35
CA ASP A 202 9.58 1.02 -18.83
C ASP A 202 9.49 2.55 -18.97
N LYS A 203 8.42 3.06 -19.60
CA LYS A 203 8.15 4.51 -19.70
C LYS A 203 8.07 5.18 -18.32
N PHE A 204 7.46 4.54 -17.33
CA PHE A 204 7.37 5.08 -15.97
C PHE A 204 8.72 5.03 -15.25
N GLU A 205 9.50 3.97 -15.43
CA GLU A 205 10.85 3.87 -14.88
C GLU A 205 11.80 4.93 -15.45
N ASP A 206 11.74 5.19 -16.76
CA ASP A 206 12.54 6.25 -17.41
C ASP A 206 12.20 7.64 -16.85
N GLN A 207 10.90 7.94 -16.69
CA GLN A 207 10.45 9.19 -16.07
C GLN A 207 10.90 9.29 -14.61
N LEU A 208 10.77 8.19 -13.84
CA LEU A 208 11.14 8.19 -12.43
C LEU A 208 12.66 8.31 -12.24
N ALA A 209 13.46 7.71 -13.13
CA ALA A 209 14.91 7.87 -13.14
C ALA A 209 15.34 9.33 -13.39
N ALA A 210 14.56 10.07 -14.18
CA ALA A 210 14.81 11.49 -14.45
C ALA A 210 14.33 12.41 -13.31
N GLU A 211 13.14 12.17 -12.77
CA GLU A 211 12.49 13.06 -11.80
C GLU A 211 12.88 12.75 -10.34
N ASN A 212 12.88 11.47 -9.95
CA ASN A 212 13.05 11.02 -8.56
C ASN A 212 13.77 9.65 -8.52
N PRO A 213 15.07 9.58 -8.88
CA PRO A 213 15.78 8.31 -9.04
C PRO A 213 15.85 7.46 -7.77
N SER A 214 15.68 8.06 -6.58
CA SER A 214 15.63 7.33 -5.32
C SER A 214 14.44 6.37 -5.22
N TYR A 215 13.29 6.70 -5.83
CA TYR A 215 12.06 5.89 -5.79
C TYR A 215 12.08 4.72 -6.79
N LEU A 216 13.03 4.70 -7.73
CA LEU A 216 13.10 3.72 -8.80
C LEU A 216 13.20 2.28 -8.30
N ASN A 217 14.03 2.04 -7.28
CA ASN A 217 14.24 0.70 -6.76
C ASN A 217 12.95 0.10 -6.15
N GLY A 218 12.26 0.87 -5.30
CA GLY A 218 10.98 0.48 -4.71
C GLY A 218 9.91 0.18 -5.76
N PHE A 219 9.79 1.06 -6.75
CA PHE A 219 8.85 0.90 -7.86
C PHE A 219 9.13 -0.39 -8.65
N ARG A 220 10.36 -0.53 -9.16
CA ARG A 220 10.79 -1.68 -9.98
C ARG A 220 10.60 -3.00 -9.24
N GLN A 221 11.00 -3.05 -7.96
CA GLN A 221 10.86 -4.27 -7.16
C GLN A 221 9.41 -4.75 -7.10
N GLN A 222 8.44 -3.85 -6.88
CA GLN A 222 7.03 -4.24 -6.81
C GLN A 222 6.44 -4.53 -8.20
N ALA A 223 6.84 -3.76 -9.22
CA ALA A 223 6.43 -3.97 -10.60
C ALA A 223 6.85 -5.36 -11.11
N ASP A 224 8.11 -5.72 -10.94
CA ASP A 224 8.66 -7.04 -11.32
C ASP A 224 7.93 -8.19 -10.62
N ARG A 225 7.67 -8.05 -9.31
CA ARG A 225 6.91 -9.05 -8.55
C ARG A 225 5.50 -9.23 -9.10
N LYS A 226 4.86 -8.17 -9.58
CA LYS A 226 3.52 -8.22 -10.18
C LYS A 226 3.58 -8.85 -11.58
N LEU A 227 4.51 -8.42 -12.44
CA LEU A 227 4.71 -8.98 -13.77
C LEU A 227 4.96 -10.50 -13.73
N LYS A 228 5.85 -10.97 -12.85
CA LYS A 228 6.11 -12.41 -12.65
C LYS A 228 4.84 -13.19 -12.34
N LYS A 229 3.92 -12.64 -11.54
CA LYS A 229 2.62 -13.27 -11.24
C LYS A 229 1.68 -13.27 -12.44
N LEU A 230 1.67 -12.20 -13.23
CA LEU A 230 0.84 -12.12 -14.43
C LEU A 230 1.31 -13.12 -15.50
N TYR A 231 2.61 -13.22 -15.76
CA TYR A 231 3.17 -14.20 -16.68
C TYR A 231 2.86 -15.64 -16.26
N LYS A 232 3.02 -15.95 -14.97
CA LYS A 232 2.66 -17.26 -14.43
C LYS A 232 1.21 -17.61 -14.72
N LYS A 233 0.27 -16.67 -14.51
CA LYS A 233 -1.16 -16.89 -14.82
C LYS A 233 -1.41 -17.16 -16.30
N VAL A 234 -0.74 -16.45 -17.21
CA VAL A 234 -0.92 -16.66 -18.66
C VAL A 234 -0.45 -18.05 -19.07
N ASN A 235 0.66 -18.53 -18.51
CA ASN A 235 1.19 -19.86 -18.82
C ASN A 235 0.37 -21.01 -18.21
N GLU A 236 -0.46 -20.72 -17.20
CA GLU A 236 -1.34 -21.69 -16.52
C GLU A 236 -2.78 -21.68 -17.05
N SER A 237 -3.14 -20.74 -17.93
CA SER A 237 -4.50 -20.58 -18.53
C SER A 237 -4.58 -21.18 -19.92
#